data_AF-A0A9E5HE81-F1
#
_entry.id   AF-A0A9E5HE81-F1
#
_cell.length_a   1.000
_cell.length_b   1.000
_cell.length_c   1.000
_cell.angle_alpha   90.00
_cell.angle_beta   90.00
_cell.angle_gamma   90.00
#
_symmetry.space_group_name_H-M   'P 1'
#
loop_
_entity.id
_entity.type
_entity.pdbx_description
1 polymer ?
#
loop_
_entity_poly.entity_id
_entity_poly.type
_entity_poly.pdbx_seq_one_letter_code
_entity_poly.pdbx_strand_id
1 'polypeptide(L)'
;MTRAGLDQPDGADTLYAGEGNDVLHIATDDVALGGGGEDEFNVHISQFVSGKPVPLIADFELTEDKIVITYDPAVMSNTTITYTSVENGLLVNVGGVSVLKLEGSYTEAQVSSRVSIVEENSTLVTT
;
A
#
# COMPACT_ATOMS: atom_id res chain seq x y z
N MET A 1 -12.41 7.66 24.43
CA MET A 1 -11.03 7.44 23.97
C MET A 1 -10.98 7.87 22.52
N THR A 2 -10.56 9.11 22.24
CA THR A 2 -10.36 9.58 20.86
C THR A 2 -9.09 8.94 20.33
N ARG A 3 -9.20 8.15 19.26
CA ARG A 3 -8.06 7.53 18.58
C ARG A 3 -7.36 8.64 17.80
N ALA A 4 -6.45 9.35 18.45
CA ALA A 4 -5.61 10.34 17.76
C ALA A 4 -4.89 9.63 16.60
N GLY A 5 -5.02 10.17 15.39
CA GLY A 5 -4.49 9.58 14.15
C GLY A 5 -5.51 8.86 13.25
N LEU A 6 -6.81 8.84 13.57
CA LEU A 6 -7.85 8.33 12.65
C LEU A 6 -8.94 9.36 12.29
N ASP A 7 -8.91 10.53 12.94
CA ASP A 7 -9.93 11.58 12.81
C ASP A 7 -9.36 12.90 12.26
N GLN A 8 -8.09 12.92 11.81
CA GLN A 8 -7.52 14.06 11.09
C GLN A 8 -7.44 13.69 9.60
N PRO A 9 -7.63 14.64 8.67
CA PRO A 9 -7.21 14.41 7.28
C PRO A 9 -5.70 14.18 7.33
N ASP A 10 -5.29 12.92 7.30
CA ASP A 10 -3.88 12.57 7.42
C ASP A 10 -3.11 13.27 6.30
N GLY A 11 -2.08 14.00 6.71
CA GLY A 11 -1.18 14.67 5.79
C GLY A 11 -0.25 13.66 5.13
N ALA A 12 0.65 14.14 4.28
CA ALA A 12 1.74 13.31 3.80
C ALA A 12 2.66 12.94 4.96
N ASP A 13 2.79 11.65 5.28
CA ASP A 13 3.72 11.15 6.26
C ASP A 13 4.97 10.54 5.61
N THR A 14 6.06 10.47 6.37
CA THR A 14 7.23 9.66 6.01
C THR A 14 7.49 8.65 7.11
N LEU A 15 7.38 7.37 6.76
CA LEU A 15 7.51 6.25 7.67
C LEU A 15 8.87 5.57 7.49
N TYR A 16 9.55 5.30 8.60
CA TYR A 16 10.81 4.56 8.65
C TYR A 16 10.64 3.41 9.65
N ALA A 17 10.62 2.17 9.18
CA ALA A 17 10.48 0.98 10.03
C ALA A 17 11.82 0.57 10.65
N GLY A 18 12.87 0.44 9.83
CA GLY A 18 14.24 0.22 10.28
C GLY A 18 14.69 -1.22 10.05
N GLU A 19 15.32 -1.83 11.04
CA GLU A 19 15.71 -3.24 10.94
C GLU A 19 14.66 -4.11 11.64
N GLY A 20 14.31 -5.24 11.04
CA GLY A 20 13.30 -6.16 11.56
C GLY A 20 12.23 -6.46 10.51
N ASN A 21 11.28 -7.31 10.88
CA ASN A 21 10.13 -7.58 10.02
C ASN A 21 8.99 -6.69 10.50
N ASP A 22 8.70 -5.62 9.77
CA ASP A 22 7.75 -4.61 10.16
C ASP A 22 6.44 -4.69 9.36
N VAL A 23 5.40 -4.06 9.91
CA VAL A 23 4.09 -3.92 9.27
C VAL A 23 3.76 -2.45 9.18
N LEU A 24 3.76 -1.91 7.97
CA LEU A 24 3.53 -0.49 7.72
C LEU A 24 2.15 -0.31 7.08
N HIS A 25 1.32 0.50 7.71
CA HIS A 25 0.03 0.92 7.14
C HIS A 25 0.22 2.30 6.51
N ILE A 26 -0.01 2.39 5.20
CA ILE A 26 0.28 3.60 4.42
C ILE A 26 -0.97 4.06 3.68
N ALA A 27 -1.16 5.36 3.67
CA ALA A 27 -2.29 6.04 3.08
C ALA A 27 -1.83 6.93 1.91
N THR A 28 -2.73 7.78 1.43
CA THR A 28 -2.45 8.65 0.29
C THR A 28 -1.41 9.68 0.68
N ASP A 29 -0.49 10.04 -0.23
CA ASP A 29 0.58 11.04 -0.02
C ASP A 29 1.74 10.56 0.88
N ASP A 30 1.69 9.34 1.42
CA ASP A 30 2.74 8.79 2.27
C ASP A 30 3.98 8.31 1.50
N VAL A 31 5.13 8.40 2.16
CA VAL A 31 6.39 7.77 1.74
C VAL A 31 6.82 6.76 2.79
N ALA A 32 7.03 5.51 2.37
CA ALA A 32 7.36 4.41 3.25
C ALA A 32 8.75 3.85 2.96
N LEU A 33 9.52 3.66 4.03
CA LEU A 33 10.79 2.95 4.03
C LEU A 33 10.70 1.79 5.02
N GLY A 34 10.75 0.57 4.49
CA GLY A 34 10.78 -0.66 5.29
C GLY A 34 12.10 -0.78 6.05
N GLY A 35 13.20 -0.60 5.32
CA GLY A 35 14.55 -0.84 5.81
C GLY A 35 14.98 -2.26 5.50
N GLY A 36 15.43 -3.01 6.51
CA GLY A 36 15.95 -4.36 6.32
C GLY A 36 15.12 -5.40 7.06
N GLY A 37 14.79 -6.51 6.41
CA GLY A 37 13.94 -7.57 6.95
C GLY A 37 12.70 -7.80 6.07
N GLU A 38 11.84 -8.74 6.47
CA GLU A 38 10.65 -9.09 5.69
C GLU A 38 9.48 -8.16 6.03
N ASP A 39 9.33 -7.07 5.30
CA ASP A 39 8.32 -6.04 5.59
C ASP A 39 6.98 -6.28 4.88
N GLU A 40 5.89 -5.85 5.54
CA GLU A 40 4.54 -5.85 4.98
C GLU A 40 3.99 -4.44 4.82
N PHE A 41 3.88 -3.99 3.57
CA PHE A 41 3.25 -2.72 3.22
C PHE A 41 1.75 -2.90 2.98
N ASN A 42 0.95 -2.40 3.91
CA ASN A 42 -0.51 -2.49 3.90
C ASN A 42 -1.13 -1.20 3.34
N VAL A 43 -1.74 -1.31 2.16
CA VAL A 43 -2.44 -0.22 1.47
C VAL A 43 -3.94 -0.44 1.58
N HIS A 44 -4.64 0.51 2.20
CA HIS A 44 -6.09 0.44 2.40
C HIS A 44 -6.78 1.39 1.42
N ILE A 45 -7.44 0.85 0.40
CA ILE A 45 -8.10 1.68 -0.64
C ILE A 45 -9.18 2.60 -0.02
N SER A 46 -9.80 2.19 1.09
CA SER A 46 -10.76 3.02 1.83
C SER A 46 -10.17 4.32 2.40
N GLN A 47 -8.84 4.41 2.54
CA GLN A 47 -8.12 5.59 3.01
C GLN A 47 -7.71 6.54 1.88
N PHE A 48 -8.20 6.30 0.65
CA PHE A 48 -7.80 7.12 -0.49
C PHE A 48 -8.48 8.48 -0.53
N VAL A 49 -7.66 9.52 -0.63
CA VAL A 49 -8.13 10.91 -0.75
C VAL A 49 -8.05 11.35 -2.22
N SER A 50 -9.20 11.69 -2.79
CA SER A 50 -9.27 12.17 -4.18
C SER A 50 -8.39 13.40 -4.42
N GLY A 51 -7.61 13.38 -5.50
CA GLY A 51 -6.71 14.48 -5.88
C GLY A 51 -5.35 14.48 -5.17
N LYS A 52 -5.08 13.48 -4.32
CA LYS A 52 -3.78 13.25 -3.69
C LYS A 52 -3.02 12.11 -4.40
N PRO A 53 -1.67 12.13 -4.40
CA PRO A 53 -0.89 11.07 -5.03
C PRO A 53 -0.97 9.77 -4.22
N VAL A 54 -0.92 8.62 -4.90
CA VAL A 54 -0.85 7.31 -4.23
C VAL A 54 0.40 7.20 -3.34
N PRO A 55 0.38 6.35 -2.28
CA PRO A 55 1.57 6.12 -1.46
C PRO A 55 2.77 5.69 -2.31
N LEU A 56 3.95 6.09 -1.86
CA LEU A 56 5.25 5.70 -2.40
C LEU A 56 5.94 4.72 -1.44
N ILE A 57 6.31 3.54 -1.94
CA ILE A 57 7.25 2.65 -1.24
C ILE A 57 8.63 2.87 -1.87
N ALA A 58 9.57 3.37 -1.07
CA ALA A 58 10.83 3.90 -1.58
C ALA A 58 11.97 2.86 -1.66
N ASP A 59 11.90 1.77 -0.90
CA ASP A 59 12.98 0.79 -0.74
C ASP A 59 12.56 -0.68 -0.85
N PHE A 60 11.44 -0.95 -1.52
CA PHE A 60 10.88 -2.31 -1.66
C PHE A 60 11.90 -3.37 -2.12
N GLU A 61 12.12 -4.40 -1.31
CA GLU A 61 13.05 -5.49 -1.61
C GLU A 61 12.30 -6.72 -2.15
N LEU A 62 12.62 -7.11 -3.40
CA LEU A 62 11.96 -8.20 -4.12
C LEU A 62 12.11 -9.58 -3.45
N THR A 63 13.12 -9.75 -2.60
CA THR A 63 13.41 -11.01 -1.93
C THR A 63 12.79 -11.12 -0.53
N GLU A 64 12.46 -10.00 0.11
CA GLU A 64 12.05 -9.94 1.52
C GLU A 64 10.60 -9.46 1.65
N ASP A 65 10.24 -8.38 0.97
CA ASP A 65 9.01 -7.64 1.24
C ASP A 65 7.77 -8.22 0.55
N LYS A 66 6.61 -7.76 1.05
CA LYS A 66 5.29 -8.03 0.49
C LYS A 66 4.37 -6.82 0.59
N ILE A 67 3.40 -6.79 -0.30
CA ILE A 67 2.37 -5.76 -0.38
C ILE A 67 1.01 -6.40 -0.21
N VAL A 68 0.21 -5.83 0.68
CA VAL A 68 -1.16 -6.25 0.92
C VAL A 68 -2.08 -5.07 0.62
N ILE A 69 -2.94 -5.24 -0.39
CA ILE A 69 -3.95 -4.24 -0.76
C ILE A 69 -5.29 -4.68 -0.19
N THR A 70 -5.88 -3.87 0.67
CA THR A 70 -7.20 -4.11 1.26
C THR A 70 -8.25 -3.25 0.56
N TYR A 71 -9.36 -3.88 0.14
CA TYR A 71 -10.48 -3.19 -0.52
C TYR A 71 -11.83 -3.51 0.13
N ASP A 72 -12.75 -2.55 0.09
CA ASP A 72 -14.16 -2.79 0.43
C ASP A 72 -14.92 -3.30 -0.82
N PRO A 73 -15.46 -4.53 -0.81
CA PRO A 73 -16.22 -5.08 -1.93
C PRO A 73 -17.52 -4.32 -2.23
N ALA A 74 -18.05 -3.54 -1.29
CA ALA A 74 -19.19 -2.66 -1.53
C ALA A 74 -18.81 -1.43 -2.38
N VAL A 75 -17.53 -1.03 -2.38
CA VAL A 75 -17.01 0.14 -3.11
C VAL A 75 -16.33 -0.27 -4.42
N MET A 76 -15.62 -1.40 -4.43
CA MET A 76 -14.84 -1.87 -5.57
C MET A 76 -15.17 -3.33 -5.90
N SER A 77 -15.72 -3.55 -7.10
CA SER A 77 -16.08 -4.90 -7.59
C SER A 77 -15.06 -5.50 -8.58
N ASN A 78 -14.20 -4.67 -9.19
CA ASN A 78 -13.12 -5.14 -10.06
C ASN A 78 -11.79 -5.05 -9.32
N THR A 79 -11.22 -6.22 -9.02
CA THR A 79 -9.98 -6.38 -8.25
C THR A 79 -8.79 -6.79 -9.12
N THR A 80 -8.93 -6.69 -10.44
CA THR A 80 -7.85 -7.03 -11.37
C THR A 80 -6.65 -6.12 -11.11
N ILE A 81 -5.51 -6.72 -10.78
CA ILE A 81 -4.25 -6.01 -10.58
C ILE A 81 -3.55 -5.84 -11.93
N THR A 82 -3.12 -4.62 -12.25
CA THR A 82 -2.29 -4.32 -13.42
C THR A 82 -1.11 -3.44 -13.03
N TYR A 83 -0.04 -3.52 -13.81
CA TYR A 83 1.21 -2.82 -13.54
C TYR A 83 1.53 -1.85 -14.67
N THR A 84 1.99 -0.66 -14.33
CA THR A 84 2.36 0.36 -15.33
C THR A 84 3.73 0.91 -15.01
N SER A 85 4.70 0.66 -15.88
CA SER A 85 6.03 1.25 -15.77
C SER A 85 5.94 2.77 -15.98
N VAL A 86 6.56 3.51 -15.07
CA VAL A 86 6.65 4.97 -15.11
C VAL A 86 8.11 5.38 -14.93
N GLU A 87 8.40 6.66 -15.10
CA GLU A 87 9.73 7.17 -14.78
C GLU A 87 10.05 6.93 -13.30
N ASN A 88 11.19 6.29 -13.06
CA ASN A 88 11.67 5.92 -11.72
C ASN A 88 10.63 5.17 -10.88
N GLY A 89 9.85 4.27 -11.48
CA GLY A 89 8.94 3.45 -10.69
C GLY A 89 8.04 2.49 -11.45
N LEU A 90 7.24 1.78 -10.66
CA LEU A 90 6.16 0.93 -11.12
C LEU A 90 4.88 1.33 -10.37
N LEU A 91 3.82 1.68 -11.10
CA LEU A 91 2.50 1.84 -10.53
C LEU A 91 1.82 0.48 -10.45
N VAL A 92 1.28 0.16 -9.27
CA VAL A 92 0.34 -0.94 -9.10
C VAL A 92 -1.07 -0.36 -9.16
N ASN A 93 -1.92 -0.95 -9.97
CA ASN A 93 -3.30 -0.52 -10.15
C ASN A 93 -4.24 -1.66 -9.79
N VAL A 94 -5.39 -1.32 -9.24
CA VAL A 94 -6.49 -2.26 -8.96
C VAL A 94 -7.74 -1.74 -9.63
N GLY A 95 -8.37 -2.58 -10.46
CA GLY A 95 -9.59 -2.20 -11.17
C GLY A 95 -9.40 -1.02 -12.14
N GLY A 96 -8.15 -0.76 -12.57
CA GLY A 96 -7.77 0.37 -13.42
C GLY A 96 -7.44 1.67 -12.66
N VAL A 97 -7.46 1.65 -11.32
CA VAL A 97 -7.08 2.80 -10.47
C VAL A 97 -5.73 2.55 -9.83
N SER A 98 -4.81 3.51 -9.88
CA SER A 98 -3.51 3.39 -9.20
C SER A 98 -3.71 3.35 -7.68
N VAL A 99 -3.02 2.42 -7.01
CA VAL A 99 -3.13 2.23 -5.56
C VAL A 99 -1.83 2.50 -4.81
N LEU A 100 -0.68 2.34 -5.46
CA LEU A 100 0.63 2.66 -4.91
C LEU A 100 1.65 2.80 -6.03
N LYS A 101 2.77 3.46 -5.72
CA LYS A 101 3.96 3.51 -6.55
C LYS A 101 5.12 2.83 -5.81
N LEU A 102 5.85 1.97 -6.52
CA LEU A 102 7.17 1.51 -6.10
C LEU A 102 8.24 2.39 -6.74
N GLU A 103 9.17 2.92 -5.94
CA GLU A 103 10.32 3.65 -6.46
C GLU A 103 11.39 2.70 -6.98
N GLY A 104 11.93 2.99 -8.16
CA GLY A 104 13.00 2.20 -8.77
C GLY A 104 12.56 1.48 -10.05
N SER A 105 13.38 0.51 -10.48
CA SER A 105 13.21 -0.16 -11.77
C SER A 105 12.69 -1.59 -11.57
N TYR A 106 11.36 -1.74 -11.62
CA TYR A 106 10.69 -3.02 -11.50
C TYR A 106 9.93 -3.41 -12.77
N THR A 107 9.72 -4.72 -12.91
CA THR A 107 8.81 -5.31 -13.89
C THR A 107 7.65 -6.01 -13.18
N GLU A 108 6.53 -6.16 -13.87
CA GLU A 108 5.38 -6.95 -13.39
C GLU A 108 5.78 -8.37 -12.96
N ALA A 109 6.65 -9.04 -13.73
CA ALA A 109 7.08 -10.40 -13.42
C ALA A 109 7.83 -10.51 -12.09
N GLN A 110 8.53 -9.46 -11.67
CA GLN A 110 9.25 -9.42 -10.39
C GLN A 110 8.31 -9.15 -9.22
N VAL A 111 7.37 -8.21 -9.40
CA VAL A 111 6.53 -7.69 -8.31
C VAL A 111 5.25 -8.49 -8.11
N SER A 112 4.67 -9.06 -9.16
CA SER A 112 3.33 -9.67 -9.08
C SER A 112 3.19 -10.79 -8.05
N SER A 113 4.26 -11.55 -7.81
CA SER A 113 4.26 -12.62 -6.79
C SER A 113 4.29 -12.10 -5.34
N ARG A 114 4.61 -10.81 -5.15
CA ARG A 114 4.70 -10.14 -3.84
C ARG A 114 3.50 -9.28 -3.50
N VAL A 115 2.57 -9.10 -4.44
CA VAL A 115 1.36 -8.30 -4.24
C VAL A 115 0.17 -9.23 -4.03
N SER A 116 -0.55 -8.99 -2.93
CA SER A 116 -1.82 -9.65 -2.65
C SER A 116 -2.92 -8.61 -2.53
N ILE A 117 -4.14 -9.00 -2.88
CA ILE A 117 -5.35 -8.21 -2.68
C ILE A 117 -6.33 -9.01 -1.82
N VAL A 118 -6.89 -8.37 -0.81
CA VAL A 118 -7.78 -8.99 0.19
C VAL A 118 -8.99 -8.12 0.45
N GLU A 119 -10.12 -8.75 0.73
CA GLU A 119 -11.34 -8.06 1.14
C GLU A 119 -11.20 -7.53 2.57
N GLU A 120 -11.71 -6.32 2.82
CA GLU A 120 -11.82 -5.76 4.15
C GLU A 120 -12.81 -6.60 4.97
N ASN A 121 -12.28 -7.43 5.87
CA ASN A 121 -13.12 -8.20 6.79
C ASN A 121 -13.69 -7.27 7.87
N SER A 122 -14.91 -6.79 7.65
CA SER A 122 -15.69 -5.97 8.60
C SER A 122 -16.08 -6.70 9.90
N THR A 123 -15.58 -7.91 10.15
CA THR A 123 -15.80 -8.65 11.41
C THR A 123 -14.77 -8.25 12.47
N LEU A 124 -14.70 -6.96 12.78
CA LEU A 124 -14.15 -6.54 14.07
C LEU A 124 -15.10 -7.08 15.16
N VAL A 125 -14.54 -7.94 16.01
CA VAL A 125 -15.16 -8.64 17.12
C VAL A 125 -16.00 -7.66 17.96
N THR A 126 -17.33 -7.78 17.86
CA THR A 126 -18.24 -7.27 18.88
C THR A 126 -18.12 -8.22 20.08
N THR A 127 -17.24 -7.88 21.02
CA THR A 127 -17.34 -8.36 22.41
C THR A 127 -17.84 -7.25 23.30
#